data_AF-A0A4Y7RIU7-F1
#
_entry.id   AF-A0A4Y7RIU7-F1
#
_cell.length_a   1.000
_cell.length_b   1.000
_cell.length_c   1.000
_cell.angle_alpha   90.00
_cell.angle_beta   90.00
_cell.angle_gamma   90.00
#
_symmetry.space_group_name_H-M   'P 1'
#
loop_
_entity.id
_entity.type
_entity.pdbx_description
1 polymer ?
#
loop_
_entity_poly.entity_id
_entity_poly.type
_entity_poly.pdbx_seq_one_letter_code
_entity_poly.pdbx_strand_id
1 'polypeptide(L)'
;MPKRAMDDIINEIRENKKKVDAELSIIREEQDLSEAGRAKWAAKAWGKAMAKHRKLVAELNATREETRTALRKAAFSPRIGYTATVGDKAAIRQAFNTAMFSLQEADSKGLMRALERAQRTGDDLYALAVANIAAEKGDSKVLQRYRELAGSERAEDMDKLVEFEKTFGDSRDTSTKFAEKIIISAPSQPKEISMYSEAWEIANAAMDGAEV
;
A
#
# COMPACT_ATOMS: atom_id res chain seq x y z
N MET A 1 -18.27 -2.92 5.19
CA MET A 1 -18.35 -2.13 3.94
C MET A 1 -17.32 -2.71 2.99
N PRO A 2 -17.65 -2.95 1.70
CA PRO A 2 -16.63 -3.32 0.72
C PRO A 2 -15.59 -2.20 0.67
N LYS A 3 -14.32 -2.54 0.87
CA LYS A 3 -13.23 -1.56 0.75
C LYS A 3 -13.20 -1.05 -0.67
N ARG A 4 -13.04 0.26 -0.81
CA ARG A 4 -13.00 0.94 -2.08
C ARG A 4 -11.77 0.46 -2.89
N ALA A 5 -11.93 0.33 -4.21
CA ALA A 5 -10.81 -0.10 -5.05
C ALA A 5 -9.71 0.96 -5.06
N MET A 6 -8.44 0.55 -5.07
CA MET A 6 -7.30 1.48 -5.08
C MET A 6 -7.33 2.41 -6.30
N ASP A 7 -7.76 1.91 -7.45
CA ASP A 7 -7.92 2.72 -8.67
C ASP A 7 -8.94 3.84 -8.51
N ASP A 8 -10.03 3.60 -7.76
CA ASP A 8 -11.03 4.64 -7.47
C ASP A 8 -10.45 5.74 -6.58
N ILE A 9 -9.58 5.38 -5.62
CA ILE A 9 -8.90 6.36 -4.75
C ILE A 9 -7.91 7.18 -5.58
N ILE A 10 -7.11 6.54 -6.43
CA ILE A 10 -6.16 7.20 -7.33
C ILE A 10 -6.89 8.15 -8.29
N ASN A 11 -8.01 7.71 -8.86
CA ASN A 11 -8.84 8.54 -9.73
C ASN A 11 -9.40 9.75 -8.98
N GLU A 12 -9.85 9.59 -7.74
CA GLU A 12 -10.32 10.74 -6.96
C GLU A 12 -9.21 11.72 -6.59
N ILE A 13 -7.99 11.24 -6.31
CA ILE A 13 -6.83 12.12 -6.11
C ILE A 13 -6.59 12.98 -7.38
N ARG A 14 -6.66 12.37 -8.56
CA ARG A 14 -6.52 13.07 -9.85
C ARG A 14 -7.63 14.10 -10.05
N GLU A 15 -8.88 13.74 -9.78
CA GLU A 15 -10.01 14.65 -9.95
C GLU A 15 -10.00 15.79 -8.92
N ASN A 16 -9.53 15.54 -7.69
CA ASN A 16 -9.35 16.59 -6.69
C ASN A 16 -8.36 17.68 -7.17
N LYS A 17 -7.26 17.28 -7.80
CA LYS A 17 -6.30 18.22 -8.41
C LYS A 17 -6.93 19.05 -9.53
N LYS A 18 -7.56 18.39 -10.51
CA LYS A 18 -8.21 19.08 -11.62
C LYS A 18 -9.25 20.10 -11.14
N LYS A 19 -10.04 19.72 -10.12
CA LYS A 19 -11.06 20.61 -9.53
C LYS A 19 -10.43 21.84 -8.90
N VAL A 20 -9.40 21.69 -8.07
CA VAL A 20 -8.75 22.84 -7.46
C VAL A 20 -8.02 23.70 -8.50
N ASP A 21 -7.39 23.12 -9.52
CA ASP A 21 -6.75 23.88 -10.60
C ASP A 21 -7.77 24.71 -11.39
N ALA A 22 -8.95 24.15 -11.69
CA ALA A 22 -10.05 24.86 -12.32
C ALA A 22 -10.59 25.99 -11.42
N GLU A 23 -10.82 25.71 -10.14
CA GLU A 23 -11.30 26.69 -9.16
C GLU A 23 -10.30 27.85 -8.99
N LEU A 24 -9.00 27.56 -8.92
CA LEU A 24 -7.95 28.58 -8.85
C LEU A 24 -7.89 29.44 -10.12
N SER A 25 -8.17 28.86 -11.29
CA SER A 25 -8.21 29.63 -12.55
C SER A 25 -9.39 30.61 -12.55
N ILE A 26 -10.57 30.17 -12.10
CA ILE A 26 -11.74 31.03 -11.93
C ILE A 26 -11.45 32.18 -10.95
N ILE A 27 -10.85 31.87 -9.79
CA ILE A 27 -10.49 32.88 -8.78
C ILE A 27 -9.52 33.93 -9.34
N ARG A 28 -8.59 33.54 -10.22
CA ARG A 28 -7.62 34.46 -10.83
C ARG A 28 -8.26 35.40 -11.85
N GLU A 29 -9.24 34.92 -12.58
CA GLU A 29 -9.95 35.69 -13.61
C GLU A 29 -11.01 36.63 -13.01
N GLU A 30 -11.39 36.42 -11.75
CA GLU A 30 -12.37 37.23 -11.04
C GLU A 30 -11.90 38.69 -10.86
N GLN A 31 -12.56 39.60 -11.58
CA GLN A 31 -12.22 41.03 -11.61
C GLN A 31 -12.82 41.80 -10.44
N ASP A 32 -13.88 41.27 -9.83
CA ASP A 32 -14.57 41.92 -8.71
C ASP A 32 -13.82 41.76 -7.37
N LEU A 33 -12.79 40.89 -7.33
CA LEU A 33 -11.95 40.67 -6.16
C LEU A 33 -10.68 41.53 -6.19
N SER A 34 -10.29 42.06 -5.03
CA SER A 34 -8.94 42.59 -4.83
C SER A 34 -7.91 41.46 -4.88
N GLU A 35 -6.62 41.78 -5.09
CA GLU A 35 -5.54 40.78 -5.07
C GLU A 35 -5.50 40.02 -3.73
N ALA A 36 -5.66 40.74 -2.61
CA ALA A 36 -5.78 40.14 -1.29
C ALA A 36 -7.02 39.25 -1.18
N GLY A 37 -8.16 39.67 -1.75
CA GLY A 37 -9.38 38.86 -1.82
C GLY A 37 -9.15 37.55 -2.58
N ARG A 38 -8.56 37.62 -3.78
CA ARG A 38 -8.19 36.43 -4.58
C ARG A 38 -7.25 35.51 -3.82
N ALA A 39 -6.26 36.05 -3.11
CA ALA A 39 -5.34 35.26 -2.30
C ALA A 39 -6.05 34.49 -1.17
N LYS A 40 -7.02 35.11 -0.47
CA LYS A 40 -7.83 34.46 0.58
C LYS A 40 -8.70 33.33 0.02
N TRP A 41 -9.38 33.56 -1.11
CA TRP A 41 -10.19 32.53 -1.76
C TRP A 41 -9.34 31.37 -2.29
N ALA A 42 -8.20 31.67 -2.94
CA ALA A 42 -7.25 30.67 -3.40
C ALA A 42 -6.70 29.83 -2.24
N ALA A 43 -6.40 30.47 -1.10
CA ALA A 43 -5.98 29.78 0.11
C ALA A 43 -7.02 28.80 0.65
N LYS A 44 -8.30 29.21 0.68
CA LYS A 44 -9.41 28.36 1.12
C LYS A 44 -9.61 27.16 0.19
N ALA A 45 -9.63 27.39 -1.12
CA ALA A 45 -9.77 26.33 -2.12
C ALA A 45 -8.60 25.33 -2.04
N TRP A 46 -7.36 25.83 -2.04
CA TRP A 46 -6.16 24.99 -1.93
C TRP A 46 -6.09 24.25 -0.60
N GLY A 47 -6.38 24.90 0.53
CA GLY A 47 -6.37 24.28 1.85
C GLY A 47 -7.36 23.12 1.97
N LYS A 48 -8.59 23.29 1.46
CA LYS A 48 -9.59 22.21 1.38
C LYS A 48 -9.13 21.07 0.48
N ALA A 49 -8.59 21.38 -0.70
CA ALA A 49 -8.07 20.38 -1.62
C ALA A 49 -6.89 19.60 -1.03
N MET A 50 -6.02 20.27 -0.26
CA MET A 50 -4.91 19.66 0.47
C MET A 50 -5.40 18.75 1.60
N ALA A 51 -6.37 19.19 2.40
CA ALA A 51 -6.98 18.35 3.43
C ALA A 51 -7.54 17.05 2.83
N LYS A 52 -8.31 17.18 1.74
CA LYS A 52 -8.87 16.03 1.01
C LYS A 52 -7.77 15.14 0.42
N HIS A 53 -6.75 15.73 -0.18
CA HIS A 53 -5.60 15.01 -0.72
C HIS A 53 -4.89 14.16 0.35
N ARG A 54 -4.59 14.75 1.51
CA ARG A 54 -3.97 14.03 2.64
C ARG A 54 -4.80 12.83 3.08
N LYS A 55 -6.13 12.99 3.19
CA LYS A 55 -7.05 11.90 3.53
C LYS A 55 -7.01 10.77 2.50
N LEU A 56 -7.09 11.11 1.21
CA LEU A 56 -7.07 10.11 0.13
C LEU A 56 -5.74 9.36 0.03
N VAL A 57 -4.61 10.04 0.22
CA VAL A 57 -3.29 9.38 0.24
C VAL A 57 -3.16 8.46 1.45
N ALA A 58 -3.64 8.87 2.63
CA ALA A 58 -3.68 8.01 3.81
C ALA A 58 -4.57 6.77 3.57
N GLU A 59 -5.75 6.95 2.97
CA GLU A 59 -6.65 5.85 2.60
C GLU A 59 -6.02 4.89 1.58
N LEU A 60 -5.34 5.41 0.56
CA LEU A 60 -4.63 4.61 -0.44
C LEU A 60 -3.53 3.75 0.22
N ASN A 61 -2.72 4.35 1.08
CA ASN A 61 -1.64 3.64 1.76
C ASN A 61 -2.17 2.58 2.73
N ALA A 62 -3.23 2.90 3.49
CA ALA A 62 -3.89 1.93 4.36
C ALA A 62 -4.44 0.74 3.55
N THR A 63 -5.15 1.03 2.45
CA THR A 63 -5.72 -0.01 1.58
C THR A 63 -4.63 -0.89 0.97
N ARG A 64 -3.49 -0.30 0.55
CA ARG A 64 -2.33 -1.05 0.06
C ARG A 64 -1.80 -2.02 1.11
N GLU A 65 -1.52 -1.53 2.31
CA GLU A 65 -0.90 -2.35 3.35
C GLU A 65 -1.83 -3.45 3.84
N GLU A 66 -3.13 -3.17 3.94
CA GLU A 66 -4.14 -4.17 4.30
C GLU A 66 -4.30 -5.25 3.23
N THR A 67 -4.36 -4.87 1.95
CA THR A 67 -4.43 -5.84 0.84
C THR A 67 -3.15 -6.67 0.78
N ARG A 68 -1.97 -6.04 0.91
CA ARG A 68 -0.68 -6.72 1.00
C ARG A 68 -0.66 -7.74 2.14
N THR A 69 -1.09 -7.32 3.33
CA THR A 69 -1.15 -8.18 4.52
C THR A 69 -2.09 -9.37 4.30
N ALA A 70 -3.26 -9.13 3.71
CA ALA A 70 -4.22 -10.19 3.41
C ALA A 70 -3.66 -11.21 2.40
N LEU A 71 -3.02 -10.73 1.33
CA LEU A 71 -2.40 -11.58 0.31
C LEU A 71 -1.20 -12.36 0.86
N ARG A 72 -0.33 -11.73 1.64
CA ARG A 72 0.76 -12.42 2.34
C ARG A 72 0.25 -13.49 3.29
N LYS A 73 -0.82 -13.19 4.04
CA LYS A 73 -1.46 -14.17 4.92
C LYS A 73 -2.00 -15.35 4.12
N ALA A 74 -2.68 -15.11 3.00
CA ALA A 74 -3.19 -16.18 2.14
C ALA A 74 -2.07 -17.06 1.57
N ALA A 75 -0.99 -16.45 1.08
CA ALA A 75 0.15 -17.14 0.49
C ALA A 75 0.98 -17.93 1.51
N PHE A 76 1.24 -17.36 2.70
CA PHE A 76 2.29 -17.84 3.60
C PHE A 76 1.81 -18.27 5.00
N SER A 77 0.52 -18.18 5.32
CA SER A 77 0.02 -18.68 6.61
C SER A 77 -0.38 -20.16 6.55
N PRO A 78 -0.18 -20.91 7.65
CA PRO A 78 -0.70 -22.26 7.75
C PRO A 78 -2.21 -22.29 7.52
N ARG A 79 -2.68 -23.16 6.62
CA ARG A 79 -4.11 -23.41 6.42
C ARG A 79 -4.56 -24.41 7.47
N ILE A 80 -5.30 -23.92 8.45
CA ILE A 80 -5.81 -24.72 9.56
C ILE A 80 -7.26 -25.11 9.26
N GLY A 81 -7.56 -26.40 9.26
CA GLY A 81 -8.90 -26.91 8.97
C GLY A 81 -9.96 -26.38 9.95
N TYR A 82 -11.20 -26.26 9.48
CA TYR A 82 -12.30 -25.73 10.28
C TYR A 82 -12.63 -26.60 11.50
N THR A 83 -12.37 -27.92 11.40
CA THR A 83 -12.57 -28.92 12.46
C THR A 83 -11.44 -28.98 13.48
N ALA A 84 -10.31 -28.29 13.25
CA ALA A 84 -9.18 -28.31 14.16
C ALA A 84 -9.56 -27.74 15.54
N THR A 85 -9.17 -28.44 16.60
CA THR A 85 -9.42 -27.99 17.97
C THR A 85 -8.59 -26.74 18.29
N VAL A 86 -8.93 -26.00 19.36
CA VAL A 86 -8.13 -24.85 19.82
C VAL A 86 -6.67 -25.25 20.08
N GLY A 87 -6.45 -26.46 20.63
CA GLY A 87 -5.11 -27.01 20.87
C GLY A 87 -4.34 -27.23 19.57
N ASP A 88 -4.98 -27.82 18.55
CA ASP A 88 -4.35 -28.05 17.24
C ASP A 88 -3.96 -26.72 16.57
N LYS A 89 -4.83 -25.71 16.63
CA LYS A 89 -4.52 -24.38 16.06
C LYS A 89 -3.32 -23.76 16.76
N ALA A 90 -3.22 -23.90 18.09
CA ALA A 90 -2.09 -23.39 18.86
C ALA A 90 -0.80 -24.14 18.50
N ALA A 91 -0.85 -25.48 18.42
CA ALA A 91 0.29 -26.31 18.07
C ALA A 91 0.84 -26.02 16.66
N ILE A 92 -0.04 -25.88 15.66
CA ILE A 92 0.37 -25.54 14.29
C ILE A 92 1.04 -24.16 14.24
N ARG A 93 0.48 -23.16 14.93
CA ARG A 93 1.09 -21.82 14.99
C ARG A 93 2.45 -21.86 15.67
N GLN A 94 2.57 -22.61 16.77
CA GLN A 94 3.82 -22.74 17.49
C GLN A 94 4.88 -23.43 16.62
N ALA A 95 4.55 -24.56 15.98
CA ALA A 95 5.46 -25.27 15.10
C ALA A 95 5.92 -24.40 13.92
N PHE A 96 5.00 -23.65 13.31
CA PHE A 96 5.32 -22.70 12.25
C PHE A 96 6.28 -21.60 12.72
N ASN A 97 6.00 -20.98 13.88
CA ASN A 97 6.86 -19.94 14.44
C ASN A 97 8.25 -20.46 14.81
N THR A 98 8.34 -21.68 15.37
CA THR A 98 9.61 -22.34 15.67
C THR A 98 10.40 -22.61 14.39
N ALA A 99 9.74 -23.08 13.32
CA ALA A 99 10.37 -23.28 12.02
C ALA A 99 10.92 -21.96 11.46
N MET A 100 10.10 -20.90 11.44
CA MET A 100 10.51 -19.55 11.02
C MET A 100 11.74 -19.06 11.79
N PHE A 101 11.70 -19.16 13.12
CA PHE A 101 12.82 -18.76 13.98
C PHE A 101 14.11 -19.52 13.67
N SER A 102 14.01 -20.84 13.42
CA SER A 102 15.18 -21.67 13.05
C SER A 102 15.80 -21.30 11.69
N LEU A 103 15.04 -20.65 10.82
CA LEU A 103 15.41 -20.32 9.44
C LEU A 103 15.82 -18.85 9.27
N GLN A 104 15.68 -18.03 10.31
CA GLN A 104 15.88 -16.57 10.23
C GLN A 104 17.27 -16.20 9.70
N GLU A 105 18.31 -16.92 10.10
CA GLU A 105 19.71 -16.69 9.68
C GLU A 105 20.12 -17.50 8.43
N ALA A 106 19.23 -18.32 7.88
CA ALA A 106 19.57 -19.16 6.73
C ALA A 106 19.78 -18.32 5.46
N ASP A 107 20.89 -18.55 4.76
CA ASP A 107 21.13 -17.97 3.44
C ASP A 107 20.31 -18.68 2.35
N SER A 108 20.35 -18.17 1.12
CA SER A 108 19.61 -18.75 -0.02
C SER A 108 19.87 -20.26 -0.19
N LYS A 109 21.13 -20.69 -0.03
CA LYS A 109 21.51 -22.11 -0.14
C LYS A 109 20.97 -22.93 1.03
N GLY A 110 21.00 -22.38 2.24
CA GLY A 110 20.41 -22.97 3.43
C GLY A 110 18.90 -23.15 3.29
N LEU A 111 18.19 -22.13 2.80
CA LEU A 111 16.75 -22.18 2.53
C LEU A 111 16.42 -23.24 1.47
N MET A 112 17.15 -23.31 0.36
CA MET A 112 16.92 -24.34 -0.66
C MET A 112 17.12 -25.75 -0.10
N ARG A 113 18.18 -25.98 0.70
CA ARG A 113 18.42 -27.27 1.37
C ARG A 113 17.32 -27.62 2.37
N ALA A 114 16.83 -26.63 3.12
CA ALA A 114 15.72 -26.79 4.05
C ALA A 114 14.44 -27.18 3.32
N LEU A 115 14.14 -26.53 2.19
CA LEU A 115 13.00 -26.86 1.33
C LEU A 115 13.09 -28.29 0.77
N GLU A 116 14.25 -28.69 0.24
CA GLU A 116 14.46 -30.05 -0.25
C GLU A 116 14.27 -31.10 0.87
N ARG A 117 14.74 -30.81 2.08
CA ARG A 117 14.55 -31.69 3.23
C ARG A 117 13.07 -31.81 3.58
N ALA A 118 12.37 -30.68 3.69
CA ALA A 118 10.94 -30.63 3.95
C ALA A 118 10.15 -31.47 2.95
N GLN A 119 10.50 -31.35 1.66
CA GLN A 119 9.90 -32.15 0.59
C GLN A 119 10.14 -33.64 0.78
N ARG A 120 11.37 -34.07 1.12
CA ARG A 120 11.69 -35.49 1.35
C ARG A 120 10.95 -36.07 2.56
N THR A 121 10.68 -35.26 3.58
CA THR A 121 9.99 -35.69 4.81
C THR A 121 8.48 -35.47 4.77
N GLY A 122 7.95 -34.84 3.72
CA GLY A 122 6.53 -34.46 3.65
C GLY A 122 6.12 -33.39 4.67
N ASP A 123 7.07 -32.55 5.12
CA ASP A 123 6.80 -31.50 6.10
C ASP A 123 6.38 -30.20 5.41
N ASP A 124 5.09 -30.13 5.05
CA ASP A 124 4.51 -28.99 4.35
C ASP A 124 4.58 -27.69 5.17
N LEU A 125 4.55 -27.80 6.51
CA LEU A 125 4.59 -26.65 7.40
C LEU A 125 5.99 -26.04 7.44
N TYR A 126 7.03 -26.87 7.50
CA TYR A 126 8.41 -26.41 7.41
C TYR A 126 8.72 -25.85 6.01
N ALA A 127 8.22 -26.49 4.94
CA ALA A 127 8.35 -25.96 3.57
C ALA A 127 7.69 -24.57 3.43
N LEU A 128 6.51 -24.38 4.04
CA LEU A 128 5.83 -23.09 4.08
C LEU A 128 6.63 -22.03 4.86
N ALA A 129 7.25 -22.40 5.99
CA ALA A 129 8.10 -21.48 6.76
C ALA A 129 9.34 -21.06 5.94
N VAL A 130 9.97 -22.00 5.22
CA VAL A 130 11.06 -21.68 4.28
C VAL A 130 10.60 -20.69 3.22
N ALA A 131 9.43 -20.91 2.62
CA ALA A 131 8.87 -20.02 1.61
C ALA A 131 8.58 -18.61 2.16
N ASN A 132 8.08 -18.52 3.39
CA ASN A 132 7.81 -17.23 4.03
C ASN A 132 9.12 -16.45 4.27
N ILE A 133 10.15 -17.07 4.87
CA ILE A 133 11.46 -16.43 5.02
C ILE A 133 12.07 -16.05 3.66
N ALA A 134 11.93 -16.90 2.64
CA ALA A 134 12.38 -16.58 1.29
C ALA A 134 11.66 -15.34 0.72
N ALA A 135 10.36 -15.17 0.99
CA ALA A 135 9.60 -13.99 0.62
C ALA A 135 10.10 -12.72 1.34
N GLU A 136 10.35 -12.81 2.65
CA GLU A 136 10.91 -11.70 3.43
C GLU A 136 12.29 -11.27 2.93
N LYS A 137 13.12 -12.25 2.50
CA LYS A 137 14.47 -12.01 1.97
C LYS A 137 14.52 -11.68 0.47
N GLY A 138 13.40 -11.77 -0.24
CA GLY A 138 13.34 -11.58 -1.69
C GLY A 138 14.05 -12.68 -2.50
N ASP A 139 14.18 -13.90 -1.97
CA ASP A 139 14.80 -15.03 -2.67
C ASP A 139 13.83 -15.67 -3.67
N SER A 140 13.85 -15.14 -4.89
CA SER A 140 12.98 -15.58 -5.98
C SER A 140 13.19 -17.03 -6.40
N LYS A 141 14.39 -17.59 -6.22
CA LYS A 141 14.70 -18.97 -6.63
C LYS A 141 14.03 -19.97 -5.69
N VAL A 142 14.15 -19.75 -4.38
CA VAL A 142 13.50 -20.61 -3.38
C VAL A 142 11.98 -20.49 -3.49
N LEU A 143 11.45 -19.28 -3.70
CA LEU A 143 10.02 -19.07 -3.91
C LEU A 143 9.49 -19.77 -5.16
N GLN A 144 10.21 -19.68 -6.28
CA GLN A 144 9.85 -20.39 -7.50
C GLN A 144 9.84 -21.90 -7.25
N ARG A 145 10.87 -22.43 -6.58
CA ARG A 145 10.94 -23.86 -6.27
C ARG A 145 9.80 -24.29 -5.36
N TYR A 146 9.46 -23.51 -4.34
CA TYR A 146 8.32 -23.80 -3.48
C TYR A 146 7.00 -23.76 -4.26
N ARG A 147 6.82 -22.78 -5.16
CA ARG A 147 5.63 -22.67 -6.00
C ARG A 147 5.42 -23.87 -6.91
N GLU A 148 6.48 -24.47 -7.45
CA GLU A 148 6.42 -25.71 -8.24
C GLU A 148 5.97 -26.92 -7.41
N LEU A 149 6.25 -26.91 -6.10
CA LEU A 149 5.93 -28.01 -5.19
C LEU A 149 4.59 -27.81 -4.47
N ALA A 150 4.16 -26.57 -4.30
CA ALA A 150 2.93 -26.21 -3.64
C ALA A 150 1.71 -26.63 -4.49
N GLY A 151 0.62 -26.99 -3.82
CA GLY A 151 -0.67 -27.24 -4.48
C GLY A 151 -1.18 -26.00 -5.23
N SER A 152 -2.02 -26.22 -6.26
CA SER A 152 -2.53 -25.19 -7.17
C SER A 152 -3.08 -23.96 -6.44
N GLU A 153 -3.90 -24.17 -5.42
CA GLU A 153 -4.52 -23.06 -4.66
C GLU A 153 -3.50 -22.14 -3.99
N ARG A 154 -2.36 -22.67 -3.50
CA ARG A 154 -1.34 -21.83 -2.86
C ARG A 154 -0.46 -21.14 -3.89
N ALA A 155 -0.17 -21.80 -5.00
CA ALA A 155 0.49 -21.16 -6.13
C ALA A 155 -0.34 -19.97 -6.65
N GLU A 156 -1.67 -20.11 -6.73
CA GLU A 156 -2.58 -19.01 -7.08
C GLU A 156 -2.54 -17.86 -6.08
N ASP A 157 -2.52 -18.13 -4.77
CA ASP A 157 -2.42 -17.08 -3.76
C ASP A 157 -1.07 -16.34 -3.82
N MET A 158 0.02 -17.07 -4.10
CA MET A 158 1.33 -16.46 -4.36
C MET A 158 1.31 -15.59 -5.63
N ASP A 159 0.62 -16.04 -6.68
CA ASP A 159 0.50 -15.28 -7.93
C ASP A 159 -0.25 -13.97 -7.74
N LYS A 160 -1.36 -14.00 -6.99
CA LYS A 160 -2.11 -12.78 -6.61
C LYS A 160 -1.23 -11.80 -5.84
N LEU A 161 -0.39 -12.29 -4.92
CA LEU A 161 0.56 -11.44 -4.20
C LEU A 161 1.60 -10.83 -5.15
N VAL A 162 2.17 -11.63 -6.05
CA VAL A 162 3.16 -11.15 -7.04
C VAL A 162 2.55 -10.11 -7.96
N GLU A 163 1.33 -10.34 -8.46
CA GLU A 163 0.59 -9.39 -9.28
C GLU A 163 0.32 -8.09 -8.51
N PHE A 164 -0.12 -8.19 -7.26
CA PHE A 164 -0.31 -7.02 -6.41
C PHE A 164 1.00 -6.23 -6.21
N GLU A 165 2.12 -6.88 -5.92
CA GLU A 165 3.40 -6.18 -5.75
C GLU A 165 3.90 -5.51 -7.04
N LYS A 166 3.58 -6.09 -8.20
CA LYS A 166 3.86 -5.52 -9.52
C LYS A 166 2.93 -4.36 -9.90
N THR A 167 1.71 -4.31 -9.38
CA THR A 167 0.73 -3.28 -9.76
C THR A 167 0.66 -2.14 -8.75
N PHE A 168 0.78 -2.44 -7.46
CA PHE A 168 0.58 -1.46 -6.37
C PHE A 168 1.69 -1.46 -5.32
N GLY A 169 2.56 -2.48 -5.28
CA GLY A 169 3.59 -2.65 -4.26
C GLY A 169 5.00 -2.23 -4.67
N ASP A 170 6.01 -2.91 -4.15
CA ASP A 170 7.41 -2.46 -4.28
C ASP A 170 8.14 -3.06 -5.49
N SER A 171 7.58 -4.09 -6.12
CA SER A 171 8.16 -4.75 -7.29
C SER A 171 7.86 -4.03 -8.61
N ARG A 172 7.13 -2.91 -8.57
CA ARG A 172 6.93 -2.01 -9.71
C ARG A 172 8.25 -1.48 -10.27
N ASP A 173 8.29 -1.31 -11.59
CA ASP A 173 9.38 -0.61 -12.23
C ASP A 173 9.42 0.88 -11.82
N THR A 174 10.60 1.49 -11.97
CA THR A 174 10.84 2.87 -11.57
C THR A 174 9.95 3.87 -12.31
N SER A 175 9.65 3.62 -13.59
CA SER A 175 8.83 4.54 -14.40
C SER A 175 7.37 4.55 -13.94
N THR A 176 6.82 3.38 -13.60
CA THR A 176 5.47 3.24 -13.02
C THR A 176 5.38 3.91 -11.66
N LYS A 177 6.37 3.70 -10.78
CA LYS A 177 6.44 4.40 -9.48
C LYS A 177 6.50 5.91 -9.65
N PHE A 178 7.28 6.39 -10.62
CA PHE A 178 7.40 7.81 -10.91
C PHE A 178 6.10 8.41 -11.46
N ALA A 179 5.47 7.77 -12.44
CA ALA A 179 4.20 8.20 -13.00
C ALA A 179 3.10 8.27 -11.93
N GLU A 180 3.03 7.25 -11.07
CA GLU A 180 2.11 7.28 -9.94
C GLU A 180 2.44 8.42 -8.97
N LYS A 181 3.72 8.63 -8.62
CA LYS A 181 4.14 9.72 -7.73
C LYS A 181 3.68 11.09 -8.24
N ILE A 182 3.67 11.30 -9.56
CA ILE A 182 3.11 12.51 -10.18
C ILE A 182 1.60 12.58 -9.96
N ILE A 183 0.88 11.48 -10.15
CA ILE A 183 -0.58 11.43 -9.95
C ILE A 183 -0.93 11.71 -8.48
N ILE A 184 -0.20 11.11 -7.54
CA ILE A 184 -0.45 11.22 -6.09
C ILE A 184 0.30 12.38 -5.42
N SER A 185 0.98 13.25 -6.17
CA SER A 185 1.63 14.42 -5.57
C SER A 185 0.60 15.38 -4.95
N ALA A 186 1.02 16.27 -4.06
CA ALA A 186 0.13 17.31 -3.56
C ALA A 186 -0.29 18.29 -4.68
N PRO A 187 -1.50 18.87 -4.62
CA PRO A 187 -1.85 20.07 -5.38
C PRO A 187 -0.79 21.16 -5.22
N SER A 188 -0.40 21.78 -6.34
CA SER A 188 0.61 22.85 -6.33
C SER A 188 0.11 24.05 -5.52
N GLN A 189 0.98 24.61 -4.69
CA GLN A 189 0.67 25.81 -3.93
C GLN A 189 0.49 27.02 -4.88
N PRO A 190 -0.64 27.73 -4.81
CA PRO A 190 -0.81 29.00 -5.52
C PRO A 190 0.19 30.04 -5.04
N LYS A 191 0.80 30.78 -5.98
CA LYS A 191 1.79 31.83 -5.67
C LYS A 191 1.18 32.94 -4.82
N GLU A 192 -0.10 33.22 -5.06
CA GLU A 192 -0.89 34.25 -4.39
C GLU A 192 -0.94 34.03 -2.87
N ILE A 193 -0.92 32.78 -2.39
CA ILE A 193 -0.91 32.48 -0.95
C ILE A 193 0.40 32.95 -0.31
N SER A 194 1.53 32.78 -1.00
CA SER A 194 2.85 33.15 -0.44
C SER A 194 3.06 34.65 -0.32
N MET A 195 2.24 35.45 -0.99
CA MET A 195 2.33 36.91 -1.01
C MET A 195 1.61 37.57 0.17
N TYR A 196 0.71 36.84 0.86
CA TYR A 196 -0.11 37.38 1.96
C TYR A 196 -0.11 36.44 3.15
N SER A 197 0.42 36.88 4.30
CA SER A 197 0.48 36.06 5.53
C SER A 197 -0.90 35.57 5.99
N GLU A 198 -1.93 36.42 5.88
CA GLU A 198 -3.32 36.07 6.20
C GLU A 198 -3.85 34.93 5.31
N ALA A 199 -3.44 34.88 4.04
CA ALA A 199 -3.83 33.79 3.14
C ALA A 199 -3.20 32.46 3.57
N TRP A 200 -1.97 32.48 4.10
CA TRP A 200 -1.35 31.28 4.65
C TRP A 200 -2.09 30.75 5.89
N GLU A 201 -2.52 31.64 6.78
CA GLU A 201 -3.32 31.26 7.96
C GLU A 201 -4.66 30.62 7.57
N ILE A 202 -5.35 31.22 6.59
CA ILE A 202 -6.59 30.67 6.02
C ILE A 202 -6.36 29.28 5.41
N ALA A 203 -5.26 29.11 4.67
CA ALA A 203 -4.92 27.82 4.07
C ALA A 203 -4.68 26.74 5.15
N ASN A 204 -3.97 27.07 6.22
CA ASN A 204 -3.73 26.15 7.34
C ASN A 204 -5.02 25.78 8.06
N ALA A 205 -5.85 26.77 8.39
CA ALA A 205 -7.13 26.52 9.05
C ALA A 205 -8.06 25.66 8.16
N ALA A 206 -8.09 25.89 6.85
CA ALA A 206 -8.83 25.06 5.90
C ALA A 206 -8.23 23.64 5.77
N MET A 207 -6.91 23.48 5.88
CA MET A 207 -6.24 22.17 5.89
C MET A 207 -6.60 21.35 7.14
N ASP A 208 -6.77 22.02 8.27
CA ASP A 208 -7.16 21.39 9.54
C ASP A 208 -8.68 21.15 9.65
N GLY A 209 -9.44 21.56 8.64
CA GLY A 209 -10.89 21.37 8.57
C GLY A 209 -11.69 22.38 9.38
N ALA A 210 -11.10 23.52 9.76
CA ALA A 210 -11.86 24.64 10.30
C ALA A 210 -12.75 25.24 9.20
N GLU A 211 -13.96 25.67 9.58
CA GLU A 211 -14.74 26.56 8.73
C GLU A 211 -14.08 27.93 8.71
N VAL A 212 -13.31 28.19 7.65
CA VAL A 212 -12.73 29.50 7.31
C VAL A 212 -13.59 30.15 6.25
#